data_AF-A0A7Y3H3T2-F1
#
_entry.id   AF-A0A7Y3H3T2-F1
#
_cell.length_a   1.000
_cell.length_b   1.000
_cell.length_c   1.000
_cell.angle_alpha   90.00
_cell.angle_beta   90.00
_cell.angle_gamma   90.00
#
_symmetry.space_group_name_H-M   'P 1'
#
loop_
_entity.id
_entity.type
_entity.pdbx_description
1 polymer ?
#
loop_
_entity_poly.entity_id
_entity_poly.type
_entity_poly.pdbx_seq_one_letter_code
_entity_poly.pdbx_strand_id
1 'polypeptide(L)'
;MSLNIGFGQESDKIDALNAYVQFLNESVHGLFTAHALMVISNKEVNRYIDLDSYILNNISNDEVQSNLFAKSDKENYTTFHTYSPMELKDISKQKSKYLDSALARKLNGHVNKIAGILNEINQIRIDVDNFIQQHDLNDKESIYGVFEILENGVNLFSSYAKAHAQLADDIKKNSPKSQDVIASKANQLHAATQTILRNLRNEDDSNVQSTIDNLKSAFESFNSELISNNYNTSTYKSNIKVKVEKTIALMEGFESPGYVPVEHELYGKHYYYHNEIAKRYYNWSGPGFVRHLNTLLDDLEVDIVQFVEEPLIFKVMYPMKLDDLNTLKEPEKYIKERKPKTIVGNELKLSPIKERPQEDYVTIEIHDFDMFDRDSISITFNGQVIQDRIMISPEPYKFDLTLIEGTENSISFKALNWGIRPPNTFAVSYRYNGERRRQYVEYNLDKEQVLKVYLGK
;
A
#
# COMPACT_ATOMS: atom_id res chain seq x y z
N MET A 1 -5.69 -47.71 29.82
CA MET A 1 -6.42 -46.48 29.41
C MET A 1 -5.42 -45.34 29.38
N SER A 2 -4.74 -45.18 28.25
CA SER A 2 -3.81 -44.09 28.01
C SER A 2 -4.64 -42.97 27.42
N LEU A 3 -4.97 -41.97 28.22
CA LEU A 3 -5.88 -40.88 27.84
C LEU A 3 -5.33 -40.08 26.65
N ASN A 4 -6.23 -39.81 25.73
CA ASN A 4 -6.08 -39.08 24.48
C ASN A 4 -5.94 -37.56 24.71
N ILE A 5 -5.04 -37.13 25.62
CA ILE A 5 -4.93 -35.73 26.09
C ILE A 5 -4.23 -34.83 25.07
N GLY A 6 -3.38 -35.38 24.19
CA GLY A 6 -2.58 -34.61 23.22
C GLY A 6 -3.39 -34.06 22.03
N PHE A 7 -4.32 -34.84 21.48
CA PHE A 7 -5.08 -34.45 20.28
C PHE A 7 -6.03 -33.26 20.53
N GLY A 8 -6.66 -33.18 21.71
CA GLY A 8 -7.57 -32.08 22.04
C GLY A 8 -6.87 -30.73 22.19
N GLN A 9 -5.64 -30.70 22.71
CA GLN A 9 -4.88 -29.46 22.92
C GLN A 9 -4.35 -28.85 21.61
N GLU A 10 -4.02 -29.68 20.62
CA GLU A 10 -3.53 -29.22 19.32
C GLU A 10 -4.66 -28.66 18.45
N SER A 11 -5.82 -29.33 18.44
CA SER A 11 -7.04 -28.84 17.78
C SER A 11 -7.51 -27.50 18.38
N ASP A 12 -7.57 -27.37 19.71
CA ASP A 12 -7.92 -26.10 20.39
C ASP A 12 -6.96 -24.95 20.02
N LYS A 13 -5.66 -25.26 19.85
CA LYS A 13 -4.66 -24.28 19.41
C LYS A 13 -4.88 -23.85 17.97
N ILE A 14 -5.15 -24.80 17.05
CA ILE A 14 -5.46 -24.51 15.65
C ILE A 14 -6.70 -23.61 15.57
N ASP A 15 -7.75 -23.97 16.30
CA ASP A 15 -8.98 -23.18 16.42
C ASP A 15 -8.74 -21.75 16.92
N ALA A 16 -7.85 -21.59 17.90
CA ALA A 16 -7.48 -20.28 18.39
C ALA A 16 -6.73 -19.46 17.35
N LEU A 17 -5.79 -20.07 16.62
CA LEU A 17 -5.08 -19.41 15.51
C LEU A 17 -6.02 -19.05 14.35
N ASN A 18 -6.98 -19.92 14.04
CA ASN A 18 -7.98 -19.69 13.00
C ASN A 18 -8.91 -18.50 13.31
N ALA A 19 -9.18 -18.20 14.58
CA ALA A 19 -9.90 -16.97 14.95
C ALA A 19 -9.14 -15.70 14.50
N TYR A 20 -7.82 -15.69 14.61
CA TYR A 20 -6.99 -14.58 14.12
C TYR A 20 -6.92 -14.52 12.59
N VAL A 21 -6.90 -15.68 11.91
CA VAL A 21 -6.99 -15.74 10.44
C VAL A 21 -8.32 -15.19 9.94
N GLN A 22 -9.43 -15.59 10.56
CA GLN A 22 -10.76 -15.07 10.24
C GLN A 22 -10.82 -13.56 10.47
N PHE A 23 -10.26 -13.06 11.58
CA PHE A 23 -10.13 -11.62 11.82
C PHE A 23 -9.42 -10.90 10.67
N LEU A 24 -8.29 -11.42 10.18
CA LEU A 24 -7.56 -10.84 9.05
C LEU A 24 -8.39 -10.86 7.76
N ASN A 25 -9.02 -11.99 7.44
CA ASN A 25 -9.77 -12.18 6.20
C ASN A 25 -11.02 -11.27 6.15
N GLU A 26 -11.81 -11.23 7.23
CA GLU A 26 -12.97 -10.33 7.28
C GLU A 26 -12.56 -8.85 7.32
N SER A 27 -11.38 -8.54 7.84
CA SER A 27 -10.81 -7.18 7.78
C SER A 27 -10.47 -6.78 6.35
N VAL A 28 -9.83 -7.68 5.57
CA VAL A 28 -9.58 -7.48 4.14
C VAL A 28 -10.90 -7.31 3.37
N HIS A 29 -11.93 -8.06 3.76
CA HIS A 29 -13.24 -7.93 3.14
C HIS A 29 -13.87 -6.56 3.37
N GLY A 30 -13.91 -6.05 4.61
CA GLY A 30 -14.39 -4.70 4.91
C GLY A 30 -13.62 -3.60 4.16
N LEU A 31 -12.31 -3.80 3.98
CA LEU A 31 -11.45 -2.86 3.23
C LEU A 31 -11.81 -2.76 1.75
N PHE A 32 -12.43 -3.78 1.15
CA PHE A 32 -12.90 -3.70 -0.22
C PHE A 32 -13.91 -2.57 -0.43
N THR A 33 -14.88 -2.47 0.48
CA THR A 33 -15.92 -1.44 0.44
C THR A 33 -15.33 -0.06 0.74
N ALA A 34 -14.45 0.04 1.75
CA ALA A 34 -13.76 1.29 2.07
C ALA A 34 -12.90 1.78 0.88
N HIS A 35 -12.17 0.87 0.23
CA HIS A 35 -11.38 1.14 -0.96
C HIS A 35 -12.25 1.67 -2.10
N ALA A 36 -13.39 1.02 -2.37
CA ALA A 36 -14.29 1.44 -3.42
C ALA A 36 -14.84 2.86 -3.20
N LEU A 37 -15.31 3.16 -1.98
CA LEU A 37 -15.84 4.49 -1.63
C LEU A 37 -14.78 5.59 -1.77
N MET A 38 -13.57 5.36 -1.29
CA MET A 38 -12.49 6.35 -1.39
C MET A 38 -12.01 6.55 -2.83
N VAL A 39 -12.01 5.50 -3.65
CA VAL A 39 -11.76 5.62 -5.10
C VAL A 39 -12.87 6.42 -5.78
N ILE A 40 -14.14 6.24 -5.37
CA ILE A 40 -15.27 7.03 -5.88
C ILE A 40 -15.08 8.51 -5.51
N SER A 41 -14.77 8.83 -4.25
CA SER A 41 -14.49 10.21 -3.83
C SER A 41 -13.31 10.83 -4.61
N ASN A 42 -12.25 10.06 -4.86
CA ASN A 42 -11.13 10.52 -5.66
C ASN A 42 -11.52 10.80 -7.14
N LYS A 43 -12.34 9.92 -7.73
CA LYS A 43 -12.88 10.13 -9.09
C LYS A 43 -13.82 11.32 -9.17
N GLU A 44 -14.66 11.52 -8.16
CA GLU A 44 -15.60 12.64 -8.10
C GLU A 44 -14.85 13.97 -8.18
N VAL A 45 -13.81 14.15 -7.37
CA VAL A 45 -12.98 15.37 -7.40
C VAL A 45 -12.25 15.53 -8.74
N ASN A 46 -11.69 14.44 -9.28
CA ASN A 46 -11.02 14.50 -10.58
C ASN A 46 -11.98 14.89 -11.72
N ARG A 47 -13.28 14.57 -11.63
CA ARG A 47 -14.27 14.98 -12.66
C ARG A 47 -14.41 16.50 -12.80
N TYR A 48 -14.12 17.26 -11.74
CA TYR A 48 -14.17 18.74 -11.80
C TYR A 48 -12.99 19.35 -12.55
N ILE A 49 -11.92 18.58 -12.79
CA ILE A 49 -10.71 19.04 -13.47
C ILE A 49 -10.56 18.33 -14.82
N ASP A 50 -10.70 17.02 -14.83
CA ASP A 50 -10.69 16.17 -16.02
C ASP A 50 -12.14 15.79 -16.37
N LEU A 51 -12.87 16.72 -17.01
CA LEU A 51 -14.29 16.61 -17.40
C LEU A 51 -14.70 15.29 -18.12
N ASP A 52 -13.74 14.55 -18.67
CA ASP A 52 -13.93 13.31 -19.42
C ASP A 52 -13.85 12.02 -18.57
N SER A 53 -13.71 12.10 -17.24
CA SER A 53 -13.33 10.95 -16.41
C SER A 53 -14.50 10.16 -15.76
N TYR A 54 -14.84 9.05 -16.44
CA TYR A 54 -15.45 7.78 -15.95
C TYR A 54 -16.92 7.71 -15.48
N ILE A 55 -17.54 6.56 -15.78
CA ILE A 55 -18.80 6.10 -15.18
C ILE A 55 -18.54 5.83 -13.69
N LEU A 56 -19.22 6.56 -12.81
CA LEU A 56 -19.21 6.31 -11.38
C LEU A 56 -20.10 5.10 -11.07
N ASN A 57 -19.61 4.17 -10.25
CA ASN A 57 -20.48 3.18 -9.62
C ASN A 57 -21.33 3.89 -8.56
N ASN A 58 -22.60 3.50 -8.43
CA ASN A 58 -23.59 4.21 -7.60
C ASN A 58 -23.48 4.01 -6.07
N ILE A 59 -22.40 3.44 -5.55
CA ILE A 59 -22.33 3.13 -4.10
C ILE A 59 -21.95 4.41 -3.32
N SER A 60 -22.77 4.78 -2.33
CA SER A 60 -22.52 5.92 -1.44
C SER A 60 -22.42 5.50 0.03
N ASN A 61 -21.93 6.40 0.90
CA ASN A 61 -21.91 6.16 2.35
C ASN A 61 -23.31 5.95 2.93
N ASP A 62 -24.33 6.56 2.35
CA ASP A 62 -25.74 6.42 2.76
C ASP A 62 -26.33 5.05 2.43
N GLU A 63 -25.70 4.27 1.56
CA GLU A 63 -26.15 2.92 1.18
C GLU A 63 -25.45 1.83 2.01
N VAL A 64 -24.34 2.13 2.68
CA VAL A 64 -23.55 1.17 3.48
C VAL A 64 -23.66 1.41 4.98
N GLN A 65 -23.35 0.41 5.80
CA GLN A 65 -23.37 0.51 7.27
C GLN A 65 -22.44 1.61 7.83
N SER A 66 -22.75 2.15 9.01
CA SER A 66 -21.98 3.26 9.61
C SER A 66 -20.54 2.89 9.98
N ASN A 67 -20.30 1.63 10.33
CA ASN A 67 -18.96 1.10 10.54
C ASN A 67 -18.76 -0.17 9.70
N LEU A 68 -17.92 -0.07 8.66
CA LEU A 68 -17.61 -1.16 7.72
C LEU A 68 -16.90 -2.37 8.33
N PHE A 69 -16.58 -2.34 9.62
CA PHE A 69 -15.86 -3.39 10.34
C PHE A 69 -16.61 -3.88 11.59
N ALA A 70 -17.72 -3.23 11.95
CA ALA A 70 -18.62 -3.64 13.02
C ALA A 70 -19.83 -4.40 12.46
N LYS A 71 -20.59 -5.03 13.36
CA LYS A 71 -21.88 -5.62 13.01
C LYS A 71 -22.77 -4.56 12.37
N SER A 72 -23.42 -4.93 11.27
CA SER A 72 -24.24 -4.02 10.49
C SER A 72 -25.37 -3.41 11.31
N ASP A 73 -25.54 -2.10 11.16
CA ASP A 73 -26.64 -1.31 11.69
C ASP A 73 -27.75 -1.06 10.66
N LYS A 74 -27.63 -1.60 9.44
CA LYS A 74 -28.63 -1.52 8.38
C LYS A 74 -29.31 -2.87 8.15
N GLU A 75 -30.63 -2.86 8.11
CA GLU A 75 -31.42 -4.03 7.72
C GLU A 75 -31.03 -4.46 6.30
N ASN A 76 -30.66 -5.73 6.12
CA ASN A 76 -30.28 -6.37 4.85
C ASN A 76 -28.86 -6.10 4.30
N TYR A 77 -27.95 -5.51 5.07
CA TYR A 77 -26.55 -5.34 4.65
C TYR A 77 -25.60 -6.14 5.55
N THR A 78 -25.53 -7.46 5.40
CA THR A 78 -24.49 -8.28 6.07
C THR A 78 -23.36 -8.56 5.09
N THR A 79 -22.29 -7.76 5.12
CA THR A 79 -21.10 -8.00 4.29
C THR A 79 -20.21 -9.10 4.85
N PHE A 80 -20.38 -9.54 6.10
CA PHE A 80 -19.55 -10.58 6.70
C PHE A 80 -20.22 -11.94 6.66
N HIS A 81 -19.43 -13.00 6.69
CA HIS A 81 -19.97 -14.36 6.70
C HIS A 81 -20.77 -14.69 7.95
N THR A 82 -20.14 -14.47 9.10
CA THR A 82 -20.68 -14.89 10.40
C THR A 82 -20.45 -13.82 11.45
N TYR A 83 -19.26 -13.23 11.48
CA TYR A 83 -18.84 -12.26 12.47
C TYR A 83 -18.12 -11.10 11.79
N SER A 84 -18.34 -9.89 12.28
CA SER A 84 -17.57 -8.73 11.83
C SER A 84 -16.13 -8.79 12.36
N PRO A 85 -15.19 -8.04 11.77
CA PRO A 85 -13.84 -7.88 12.30
C PRO A 85 -13.80 -7.49 13.79
N MET A 86 -14.69 -6.58 14.21
CA MET A 86 -14.78 -6.17 15.62
C MET A 86 -15.30 -7.27 16.55
N GLU A 87 -16.23 -8.13 16.08
CA GLU A 87 -16.64 -9.32 16.83
C GLU A 87 -15.50 -10.35 16.88
N LEU A 88 -14.79 -10.55 15.77
CA LEU A 88 -13.65 -11.48 15.66
C LEU A 88 -12.46 -11.05 16.50
N LYS A 89 -12.27 -9.75 16.74
CA LYS A 89 -11.30 -9.25 17.72
C LYS A 89 -11.58 -9.81 19.12
N ASP A 90 -12.83 -9.75 19.55
CA ASP A 90 -13.23 -10.24 20.88
C ASP A 90 -13.18 -11.78 20.95
N ILE A 91 -13.63 -12.46 19.88
CA ILE A 91 -13.54 -13.92 19.77
C ILE A 91 -12.08 -14.38 19.81
N SER A 92 -11.18 -13.71 19.07
CA SER A 92 -9.75 -14.03 19.07
C SER A 92 -9.16 -13.90 20.47
N LYS A 93 -9.50 -12.84 21.20
CA LYS A 93 -9.08 -12.65 22.59
C LYS A 93 -9.62 -13.72 23.53
N GLN A 94 -10.85 -14.17 23.33
CA GLN A 94 -11.45 -15.25 24.14
C GLN A 94 -10.78 -16.60 23.86
N LYS A 95 -10.56 -16.93 22.57
CA LYS A 95 -9.90 -18.17 22.14
C LYS A 95 -8.39 -18.16 22.42
N SER A 96 -7.76 -17.00 22.62
CA SER A 96 -6.34 -16.92 22.96
C SER A 96 -5.95 -17.62 24.27
N LYS A 97 -6.92 -18.04 25.10
CA LYS A 97 -6.69 -18.86 26.30
C LYS A 97 -6.09 -20.24 25.99
N TYR A 98 -6.22 -20.72 24.75
CA TYR A 98 -5.64 -21.97 24.28
C TYR A 98 -4.22 -21.81 23.71
N LEU A 99 -3.66 -20.60 23.78
CA LEU A 99 -2.29 -20.30 23.36
C LEU A 99 -1.39 -20.07 24.57
N ASP A 100 -0.08 -20.20 24.36
CA ASP A 100 0.90 -19.72 25.34
C ASP A 100 0.66 -18.23 25.64
N SER A 101 0.84 -17.84 26.91
CA SER A 101 0.52 -16.50 27.39
C SER A 101 1.30 -15.38 26.68
N ALA A 102 2.54 -15.62 26.27
CA ALA A 102 3.35 -14.64 25.56
C ALA A 102 2.86 -14.50 24.12
N LEU A 103 2.56 -15.63 23.45
CA LEU A 103 1.98 -15.63 22.11
C LEU A 103 0.60 -14.95 22.10
N ALA A 104 -0.29 -15.31 23.02
CA ALA A 104 -1.62 -14.70 23.16
C ALA A 104 -1.54 -13.19 23.31
N ARG A 105 -0.66 -12.69 24.19
CA ARG A 105 -0.45 -11.24 24.38
C ARG A 105 0.03 -10.58 23.10
N LYS A 106 0.95 -11.21 22.38
CA LYS A 106 1.50 -10.70 21.12
C LYS A 106 0.42 -10.60 20.04
N LEU A 107 -0.28 -11.69 19.75
CA LEU A 107 -1.33 -11.73 18.72
C LEU A 107 -2.49 -10.78 19.05
N ASN A 108 -2.93 -10.72 20.30
CA ASN A 108 -3.95 -9.75 20.74
C ASN A 108 -3.48 -8.29 20.58
N GLY A 109 -2.19 -8.02 20.80
CA GLY A 109 -1.59 -6.72 20.52
C GLY A 109 -1.68 -6.33 19.04
N HIS A 110 -1.37 -7.26 18.14
CA HIS A 110 -1.52 -7.05 16.69
C HIS A 110 -2.98 -6.81 16.29
N VAL A 111 -3.93 -7.62 16.79
CA VAL A 111 -5.37 -7.44 16.54
C VAL A 111 -5.84 -6.06 17.00
N ASN A 112 -5.45 -5.60 18.19
CA ASN A 112 -5.81 -4.28 18.68
C ASN A 112 -5.28 -3.16 17.79
N LYS A 113 -4.03 -3.28 17.32
CA LYS A 113 -3.43 -2.32 16.39
C LYS A 113 -4.20 -2.28 15.06
N ILE A 114 -4.49 -3.44 14.50
CA ILE A 114 -5.25 -3.54 13.24
C ILE A 114 -6.65 -2.94 13.41
N ALA A 115 -7.36 -3.26 14.49
CA ALA A 115 -8.68 -2.70 14.76
C ALA A 115 -8.67 -1.17 14.89
N GLY A 116 -7.61 -0.59 15.46
CA GLY A 116 -7.40 0.86 15.47
C GLY A 116 -7.32 1.44 14.05
N ILE A 117 -6.47 0.86 13.21
CA ILE A 117 -6.29 1.28 11.80
C ILE A 117 -7.62 1.16 11.03
N LEU A 118 -8.37 0.07 11.22
CA LEU A 118 -9.67 -0.13 10.56
C LEU A 118 -10.68 0.95 10.96
N ASN A 119 -10.75 1.33 12.24
CA ASN A 119 -11.62 2.41 12.68
C ASN A 119 -11.20 3.77 12.08
N GLU A 120 -9.91 4.04 11.97
CA GLU A 120 -9.40 5.24 11.30
C GLU A 120 -9.75 5.26 9.80
N ILE A 121 -9.62 4.12 9.11
CA ILE A 121 -10.06 3.99 7.71
C ILE A 121 -11.57 4.22 7.57
N ASN A 122 -12.37 3.66 8.48
CA ASN A 122 -13.82 3.91 8.49
C ASN A 122 -14.14 5.39 8.70
N GLN A 123 -13.36 6.10 9.50
CA GLN A 123 -13.56 7.53 9.74
C GLN A 123 -13.17 8.36 8.51
N ILE A 124 -12.02 8.06 7.88
CA ILE A 124 -11.56 8.79 6.69
C ILE A 124 -12.57 8.74 5.53
N ARG A 125 -13.22 7.60 5.29
CA ARG A 125 -14.26 7.51 4.24
C ARG A 125 -15.49 8.38 4.52
N ILE A 126 -15.78 8.67 5.79
CA ILE A 126 -16.89 9.54 6.22
C ILE A 126 -16.42 10.99 6.14
N ASP A 127 -15.21 11.27 6.61
CA ASP A 127 -14.62 12.61 6.60
C ASP A 127 -14.50 13.16 5.19
N VAL A 128 -14.04 12.35 4.22
CA VAL A 128 -13.89 12.80 2.83
C VAL A 128 -15.24 13.12 2.18
N ASP A 129 -16.26 12.31 2.42
CA ASP A 129 -17.60 12.51 1.87
C ASP A 129 -18.27 13.73 2.49
N ASN A 130 -18.20 13.87 3.82
CA ASN A 130 -18.66 15.08 4.51
C ASN A 130 -17.93 16.33 4.02
N PHE A 131 -16.62 16.24 3.79
CA PHE A 131 -15.83 17.35 3.27
C PHE A 131 -16.32 17.75 1.87
N ILE A 132 -16.48 16.78 0.96
CA ILE A 132 -17.01 17.01 -0.39
C ILE A 132 -18.39 17.67 -0.35
N GLN A 133 -19.31 17.21 0.50
CA GLN A 133 -20.66 17.76 0.59
C GLN A 133 -20.72 19.18 1.15
N GLN A 134 -19.73 19.57 1.96
CA GLN A 134 -19.70 20.87 2.65
C GLN A 134 -18.89 21.95 1.90
N HIS A 135 -18.17 21.58 0.84
CA HIS A 135 -17.26 22.48 0.14
C HIS A 135 -17.59 22.56 -1.35
N ASP A 136 -17.26 23.70 -1.98
CA ASP A 136 -17.45 23.89 -3.43
C ASP A 136 -16.25 23.29 -4.19
N LEU A 137 -16.46 22.18 -4.90
CA LEU A 137 -15.39 21.54 -5.69
C LEU A 137 -14.99 22.33 -6.96
N ASN A 138 -15.55 23.53 -7.19
CA ASN A 138 -14.99 24.50 -8.14
C ASN A 138 -13.89 25.38 -7.51
N ASP A 139 -13.67 25.27 -6.19
CA ASP A 139 -12.58 25.91 -5.46
C ASP A 139 -11.38 24.98 -5.33
N LYS A 140 -10.21 25.51 -5.67
CA LYS A 140 -8.93 24.81 -5.66
C LYS A 140 -8.54 24.31 -4.27
N GLU A 141 -8.78 25.08 -3.21
CA GLU A 141 -8.48 24.68 -1.84
C GLU A 141 -9.37 23.52 -1.36
N SER A 142 -10.62 23.52 -1.80
CA SER A 142 -11.57 22.45 -1.52
C SER A 142 -11.14 21.14 -2.18
N ILE A 143 -10.66 21.19 -3.42
CA ILE A 143 -10.07 20.02 -4.10
C ILE A 143 -8.84 19.49 -3.34
N TYR A 144 -7.96 20.38 -2.89
CA TYR A 144 -6.78 19.97 -2.13
C TYR A 144 -7.11 19.36 -0.77
N GLY A 145 -8.12 19.90 -0.06
CA GLY A 145 -8.59 19.33 1.19
C GLY A 145 -9.05 17.89 1.03
N VAL A 146 -9.69 17.55 -0.10
CA VAL A 146 -10.06 16.15 -0.39
C VAL A 146 -8.83 15.28 -0.63
N PHE A 147 -7.85 15.73 -1.43
CA PHE A 147 -6.62 14.95 -1.64
C PHE A 147 -5.85 14.72 -0.33
N GLU A 148 -5.75 15.72 0.55
CA GLU A 148 -5.10 15.57 1.86
C GLU A 148 -5.77 14.48 2.72
N ILE A 149 -7.10 14.45 2.76
CA ILE A 149 -7.85 13.40 3.48
C ILE A 149 -7.60 12.02 2.85
N LEU A 150 -7.61 11.93 1.52
CA LEU A 150 -7.39 10.67 0.80
C LEU A 150 -5.95 10.15 0.96
N GLU A 151 -4.95 11.02 1.01
CA GLU A 151 -3.55 10.62 1.26
C GLU A 151 -3.34 10.07 2.67
N ASN A 152 -4.08 10.57 3.67
CA ASN A 152 -4.16 9.90 4.97
C ASN A 152 -4.70 8.46 4.83
N GLY A 153 -5.67 8.27 3.95
CA GLY A 153 -6.13 6.95 3.51
C GLY A 153 -5.03 6.06 2.96
N VAL A 154 -4.18 6.57 2.07
CA VAL A 154 -3.05 5.81 1.49
C VAL A 154 -2.12 5.32 2.61
N ASN A 155 -1.78 6.20 3.55
CA ASN A 155 -0.94 5.88 4.70
C ASN A 155 -1.57 4.80 5.60
N LEU A 156 -2.89 4.86 5.81
CA LEU A 156 -3.62 3.87 6.61
C LEU A 156 -3.68 2.51 5.92
N PHE A 157 -3.95 2.44 4.61
CA PHE A 157 -3.92 1.19 3.85
C PHE A 157 -2.52 0.54 3.86
N SER A 158 -1.45 1.35 3.74
CA SER A 158 -0.07 0.88 3.88
C SER A 158 0.23 0.36 5.30
N SER A 159 -0.22 1.10 6.31
CA SER A 159 -0.06 0.71 7.73
C SER A 159 -0.81 -0.58 8.07
N TYR A 160 -2.03 -0.73 7.54
CA TYR A 160 -2.81 -1.96 7.64
C TYR A 160 -2.05 -3.12 7.00
N ALA A 161 -1.54 -2.95 5.77
CA ALA A 161 -0.85 -4.04 5.09
C ALA A 161 0.39 -4.53 5.85
N LYS A 162 1.16 -3.62 6.44
CA LYS A 162 2.30 -3.96 7.30
C LYS A 162 1.85 -4.70 8.57
N ALA A 163 0.81 -4.22 9.25
CA ALA A 163 0.30 -4.85 10.47
C ALA A 163 -0.32 -6.23 10.20
N HIS A 164 -1.03 -6.36 9.07
CA HIS A 164 -1.60 -7.61 8.56
C HIS A 164 -0.50 -8.65 8.33
N ALA A 165 0.55 -8.29 7.57
CA ALA A 165 1.68 -9.18 7.30
C ALA A 165 2.37 -9.64 8.59
N GLN A 166 2.58 -8.73 9.55
CA GLN A 166 3.16 -9.08 10.86
C GLN A 166 2.33 -10.13 11.61
N LEU A 167 1.00 -9.94 11.69
CA LEU A 167 0.12 -10.90 12.35
C LEU A 167 0.10 -12.24 11.60
N ALA A 168 -0.02 -12.22 10.27
CA ALA A 168 -0.02 -13.43 9.45
C ALA A 168 1.29 -14.23 9.61
N ASP A 169 2.44 -13.56 9.62
CA ASP A 169 3.74 -14.21 9.82
C ASP A 169 3.88 -14.82 11.21
N ASP A 170 3.38 -14.14 12.25
CA ASP A 170 3.41 -14.65 13.62
C ASP A 170 2.45 -15.82 13.83
N ILE A 171 1.28 -15.81 13.19
CA ILE A 171 0.39 -16.98 13.13
C ILE A 171 1.15 -18.14 12.48
N LYS A 172 1.66 -17.95 11.26
CA LYS A 172 2.35 -18.98 10.48
C LYS A 172 3.54 -19.61 11.22
N LYS A 173 4.34 -18.80 11.93
CA LYS A 173 5.47 -19.29 12.73
C LYS A 173 5.06 -20.18 13.91
N ASN A 174 3.83 -20.01 14.41
CA ASN A 174 3.31 -20.72 15.57
C ASN A 174 2.27 -21.80 15.22
N SER A 175 1.87 -21.89 13.95
CA SER A 175 0.98 -22.92 13.42
C SER A 175 1.60 -24.31 13.54
N PRO A 176 0.85 -25.30 14.06
CA PRO A 176 1.25 -26.69 13.93
C PRO A 176 1.42 -27.09 12.46
N LYS A 177 2.37 -27.98 12.18
CA LYS A 177 2.60 -28.49 10.83
C LYS A 177 1.60 -29.61 10.56
N SER A 178 0.70 -29.40 9.60
CA SER A 178 -0.12 -30.49 9.08
C SER A 178 0.78 -31.53 8.36
N GLN A 179 0.51 -32.81 8.60
CA GLN A 179 1.13 -33.93 7.87
C GLN A 179 0.34 -34.30 6.61
N ASP A 180 -0.82 -33.68 6.43
CA ASP A 180 -1.70 -33.98 5.32
C ASP A 180 -1.12 -33.47 3.99
N VAL A 181 -1.19 -34.32 2.96
CA VAL A 181 -0.58 -34.04 1.65
C VAL A 181 -1.34 -32.93 0.93
N ILE A 182 -2.68 -32.93 0.95
CA ILE A 182 -3.48 -31.91 0.28
C ILE A 182 -3.30 -30.54 0.95
N ALA A 183 -3.18 -30.49 2.29
CA ALA A 183 -2.79 -29.29 3.03
C ALA A 183 -1.43 -28.74 2.59
N SER A 184 -0.42 -29.60 2.44
CA SER A 184 0.91 -29.20 1.97
C SER A 184 0.86 -28.59 0.57
N LYS A 185 0.09 -29.20 -0.34
CA LYS A 185 -0.09 -28.67 -1.71
C LYS A 185 -0.88 -27.35 -1.73
N ALA A 186 -1.92 -27.24 -0.91
CA ALA A 186 -2.70 -26.02 -0.77
C ALA A 186 -1.83 -24.86 -0.24
N ASN A 187 -0.96 -25.13 0.74
CA ASN A 187 -0.01 -24.16 1.27
C ASN A 187 1.02 -23.70 0.22
N GLN A 188 1.49 -24.60 -0.64
CA GLN A 188 2.38 -24.23 -1.76
C GLN A 188 1.69 -23.30 -2.75
N LEU A 189 0.45 -23.62 -3.14
CA LEU A 189 -0.37 -22.81 -4.05
C LEU A 189 -0.66 -21.41 -3.47
N HIS A 190 -1.07 -21.36 -2.20
CA HIS A 190 -1.31 -20.13 -1.46
C HIS A 190 -0.06 -19.26 -1.38
N ALA A 191 1.07 -19.83 -0.94
CA ALA A 191 2.34 -19.11 -0.78
C ALA A 191 2.91 -18.59 -2.10
N ALA A 192 2.78 -19.36 -3.20
CA ALA A 192 3.20 -18.91 -4.53
C ALA A 192 2.40 -17.66 -4.96
N THR A 193 1.09 -17.66 -4.72
CA THR A 193 0.23 -16.51 -5.06
C THR A 193 0.48 -15.30 -4.15
N GLN A 194 0.72 -15.51 -2.85
CA GLN A 194 1.11 -14.42 -1.94
C GLN A 194 2.41 -13.75 -2.37
N THR A 195 3.38 -14.54 -2.85
CA THR A 195 4.65 -14.01 -3.35
C THR A 195 4.41 -13.06 -4.52
N ILE A 196 3.54 -13.43 -5.47
CA ILE A 196 3.15 -12.55 -6.58
C ILE A 196 2.56 -11.24 -6.08
N LEU A 197 1.54 -11.31 -5.20
CA LEU A 197 0.88 -10.11 -4.68
C LEU A 197 1.87 -9.21 -3.92
N ARG A 198 2.77 -9.78 -3.12
CA ARG A 198 3.77 -9.01 -2.37
C ARG A 198 4.80 -8.37 -3.28
N ASN A 199 5.26 -9.07 -4.33
CA ASN A 199 6.16 -8.50 -5.33
C ASN A 199 5.50 -7.34 -6.07
N LEU A 200 4.25 -7.52 -6.52
CA LEU A 200 3.48 -6.45 -7.17
C LEU A 200 3.30 -5.24 -6.24
N ARG A 201 2.98 -5.46 -4.95
CA ARG A 201 2.85 -4.37 -3.96
C ARG A 201 4.16 -3.60 -3.75
N ASN A 202 5.29 -4.30 -3.79
CA ASN A 202 6.61 -3.70 -3.61
C ASN A 202 7.21 -3.19 -4.92
N GLU A 203 6.46 -3.26 -6.02
CA GLU A 203 6.90 -2.88 -7.36
C GLU A 203 8.20 -3.63 -7.78
N ASP A 204 8.35 -4.87 -7.32
CA ASP A 204 9.52 -5.73 -7.60
C ASP A 204 9.29 -6.63 -8.82
N ASP A 205 10.01 -6.30 -9.91
CA ASP A 205 9.96 -7.01 -11.19
C ASP A 205 11.12 -8.01 -11.38
N SER A 206 11.98 -8.22 -10.38
CA SER A 206 13.27 -8.89 -10.56
C SER A 206 13.16 -10.37 -11.00
N ASN A 207 12.06 -11.05 -10.68
CA ASN A 207 11.87 -12.49 -10.90
C ASN A 207 10.44 -12.87 -11.31
N VAL A 208 9.79 -12.07 -12.16
CA VAL A 208 8.38 -12.28 -12.53
C VAL A 208 8.16 -13.68 -13.12
N GLN A 209 8.89 -14.06 -14.16
CA GLN A 209 8.77 -15.38 -14.81
C GLN A 209 8.94 -16.53 -13.82
N SER A 210 9.97 -16.48 -12.97
CA SER A 210 10.19 -17.50 -11.95
C SER A 210 9.02 -17.60 -10.98
N THR A 211 8.41 -16.47 -10.62
CA THR A 211 7.25 -16.44 -9.72
C THR A 211 6.01 -17.04 -10.41
N ILE A 212 5.82 -16.80 -11.71
CA ILE A 212 4.76 -17.41 -12.52
C ILE A 212 4.95 -18.93 -12.62
N ASP A 213 6.16 -19.38 -12.93
CA ASP A 213 6.48 -20.80 -13.07
C ASP A 213 6.31 -21.56 -11.75
N ASN A 214 6.64 -20.92 -10.63
CA ASN A 214 6.38 -21.45 -9.28
C ASN A 214 4.88 -21.59 -9.01
N LEU A 215 4.06 -20.61 -9.40
CA LEU A 215 2.59 -20.71 -9.27
C LEU A 215 2.03 -21.83 -10.15
N LYS A 216 2.46 -21.94 -11.41
CA LYS A 216 2.06 -23.04 -12.31
C LYS A 216 2.39 -24.40 -11.71
N SER A 217 3.63 -24.57 -11.24
CA SER A 217 4.10 -25.82 -10.63
C SER A 217 3.30 -26.18 -9.36
N ALA A 218 3.05 -25.20 -8.49
CA ALA A 218 2.25 -25.40 -7.29
C ALA A 218 0.80 -25.77 -7.62
N PHE A 219 0.22 -25.12 -8.64
CA PHE A 219 -1.13 -25.39 -9.12
C PHE A 219 -1.27 -26.79 -9.72
N GLU A 220 -0.35 -27.20 -10.59
CA GLU A 220 -0.32 -28.54 -11.17
C GLU A 220 -0.19 -29.61 -10.09
N SER A 221 0.67 -29.39 -9.10
CA SER A 221 0.85 -30.32 -7.99
C SER A 221 -0.41 -30.45 -7.13
N PHE A 222 -1.07 -29.34 -6.79
CA PHE A 222 -2.34 -29.34 -6.08
C PHE A 222 -3.46 -30.01 -6.86
N ASN A 223 -3.61 -29.69 -8.15
CA ASN A 223 -4.66 -30.26 -8.99
C ASN A 223 -4.45 -31.77 -9.24
N SER A 224 -3.21 -32.23 -9.34
CA SER A 224 -2.89 -33.65 -9.46
C SER A 224 -3.26 -34.44 -8.20
N GLU A 225 -2.98 -33.87 -7.02
CA GLU A 225 -3.38 -34.44 -5.73
C GLU A 225 -4.92 -34.54 -5.61
N LEU A 226 -5.63 -33.49 -6.07
CA LEU A 226 -7.09 -33.47 -6.12
C LEU A 226 -7.69 -34.58 -7.00
N ILE A 227 -7.08 -34.83 -8.16
CA ILE A 227 -7.54 -35.87 -9.10
C ILE A 227 -7.25 -37.27 -8.55
N SER A 228 -6.04 -37.50 -8.04
CA SER A 228 -5.55 -38.84 -7.70
C SER A 228 -6.30 -39.46 -6.53
N ASN A 229 -6.70 -38.65 -5.56
CA ASN A 229 -7.42 -39.10 -4.37
C ASN A 229 -8.94 -38.99 -4.51
N ASN A 230 -9.42 -38.58 -5.69
CA ASN A 230 -10.85 -38.43 -5.99
C ASN A 230 -11.61 -37.65 -4.90
N TYR A 231 -11.02 -36.58 -4.36
CA TYR A 231 -11.71 -35.70 -3.42
C TYR A 231 -12.96 -35.16 -4.12
N ASN A 232 -14.14 -35.61 -3.68
CA ASN A 232 -15.41 -35.41 -4.36
C ASN A 232 -16.01 -34.02 -4.06
N THR A 233 -15.32 -32.97 -4.49
CA THR A 233 -15.70 -31.58 -4.23
C THR A 233 -15.75 -30.76 -5.53
N SER A 234 -16.58 -31.23 -6.47
CA SER A 234 -16.70 -30.67 -7.84
C SER A 234 -16.87 -29.14 -7.88
N THR A 235 -17.50 -28.55 -6.86
CA THR A 235 -17.75 -27.12 -6.74
C THR A 235 -16.50 -26.31 -6.37
N TYR A 236 -15.62 -26.79 -5.48
CA TYR A 236 -14.40 -26.06 -5.12
C TYR A 236 -13.29 -26.26 -6.17
N LYS A 237 -13.20 -27.47 -6.72
CA LYS A 237 -12.21 -27.81 -7.75
C LYS A 237 -12.32 -26.91 -8.97
N SER A 238 -13.53 -26.63 -9.45
CA SER A 238 -13.75 -25.75 -10.60
C SER A 238 -13.45 -24.29 -10.28
N ASN A 239 -13.86 -23.80 -9.10
CA ASN A 239 -13.62 -22.41 -8.70
C ASN A 239 -12.14 -22.12 -8.44
N ILE A 240 -11.43 -22.94 -7.65
CA ILE A 240 -10.00 -22.75 -7.38
C ILE A 240 -9.22 -22.78 -8.70
N LYS A 241 -9.48 -23.79 -9.54
CA LYS A 241 -8.85 -23.92 -10.87
C LYS A 241 -9.01 -22.65 -11.71
N VAL A 242 -10.25 -22.21 -11.94
CA VAL A 242 -10.54 -21.06 -12.81
C VAL A 242 -9.87 -19.79 -12.29
N LYS A 243 -9.85 -19.58 -10.98
CA LYS A 243 -9.30 -18.36 -10.36
C LYS A 243 -7.76 -18.34 -10.42
N VAL A 244 -7.12 -19.49 -10.21
CA VAL A 244 -5.65 -19.62 -10.34
C VAL A 244 -5.24 -19.48 -11.81
N GLU A 245 -5.93 -20.13 -12.75
CA GLU A 245 -5.65 -20.00 -14.19
C GLU A 245 -5.79 -18.54 -14.65
N LYS A 246 -6.80 -17.82 -14.17
CA LYS A 246 -6.95 -16.37 -14.45
C LYS A 246 -5.85 -15.52 -13.83
N THR A 247 -5.35 -15.89 -12.64
CA THR A 247 -4.21 -15.23 -12.01
C THR A 247 -2.93 -15.42 -12.84
N ILE A 248 -2.68 -16.65 -13.31
CA ILE A 248 -1.56 -16.97 -14.20
C ILE A 248 -1.66 -16.18 -15.50
N ALA A 249 -2.81 -16.22 -16.19
CA ALA A 249 -3.02 -15.52 -17.45
C ALA A 249 -2.85 -14.00 -17.29
N LEU A 250 -3.31 -13.44 -16.17
CA LEU A 250 -3.09 -12.02 -15.87
C LEU A 250 -1.59 -11.74 -15.68
N MET A 251 -0.86 -12.55 -14.92
CA MET A 251 0.58 -12.36 -14.75
C MET A 251 1.40 -12.56 -16.04
N GLU A 252 1.00 -13.45 -16.95
CA GLU A 252 1.64 -13.56 -18.27
C GLU A 252 1.43 -12.28 -19.10
N GLY A 253 0.27 -11.62 -18.95
CA GLY A 253 -0.01 -10.31 -19.54
C GLY A 253 0.81 -9.16 -18.94
N PHE A 254 1.30 -9.31 -17.70
CA PHE A 254 2.19 -8.34 -17.06
C PHE A 254 3.60 -8.30 -17.69
N GLU A 255 4.09 -9.43 -18.22
CA GLU A 255 5.42 -9.56 -18.83
C GLU A 255 5.51 -9.11 -20.29
N SER A 256 4.44 -9.34 -21.07
CA SER A 256 4.23 -8.62 -22.35
C SER A 256 4.05 -7.14 -22.04
N PRO A 257 4.42 -6.15 -22.90
CA PRO A 257 4.46 -4.72 -22.52
C PRO A 257 3.18 -4.33 -21.76
N GLY A 258 3.28 -4.29 -20.42
CA GLY A 258 2.17 -4.64 -19.52
C GLY A 258 0.89 -3.94 -19.92
N TYR A 259 -0.11 -4.69 -20.37
CA TYR A 259 -1.37 -4.07 -20.75
C TYR A 259 -2.06 -3.54 -19.48
N VAL A 260 -2.19 -2.23 -19.39
CA VAL A 260 -3.00 -1.56 -18.37
C VAL A 260 -4.14 -0.87 -19.12
N PRO A 261 -5.41 -1.15 -18.80
CA PRO A 261 -6.52 -0.39 -19.37
C PRO A 261 -6.30 1.11 -19.17
N VAL A 262 -6.72 1.95 -20.12
CA VAL A 262 -6.48 3.40 -20.10
C VAL A 262 -7.02 4.03 -18.80
N GLU A 263 -8.14 3.51 -18.31
CA GLU A 263 -8.75 3.90 -17.03
C GLU A 263 -7.91 3.64 -15.78
N HIS A 264 -6.89 2.80 -15.92
CA HIS A 264 -5.99 2.38 -14.85
C HIS A 264 -4.53 2.81 -15.10
N GLU A 265 -4.22 3.42 -16.24
CA GLU A 265 -2.85 3.78 -16.65
C GLU A 265 -2.17 4.66 -15.60
N LEU A 266 -2.90 5.66 -15.09
CA LEU A 266 -2.38 6.60 -14.12
C LEU A 266 -2.01 5.92 -12.77
N TYR A 267 -2.66 4.81 -12.40
CA TYR A 267 -2.36 4.09 -11.16
C TYR A 267 -1.04 3.30 -11.25
N GLY A 268 -0.57 3.03 -12.47
CA GLY A 268 0.57 2.18 -12.76
C GLY A 268 0.21 0.69 -12.81
N LYS A 269 1.00 -0.06 -13.59
CA LYS A 269 0.80 -1.50 -13.82
C LYS A 269 0.72 -2.30 -12.52
N HIS A 270 1.65 -2.09 -11.58
CA HIS A 270 1.71 -2.86 -10.34
C HIS A 270 0.43 -2.75 -9.51
N TYR A 271 -0.10 -1.54 -9.38
CA TYR A 271 -1.37 -1.29 -8.68
C TYR A 271 -2.53 -2.04 -9.34
N TYR A 272 -2.64 -1.94 -10.67
CA TYR A 272 -3.71 -2.58 -11.43
C TYR A 272 -3.67 -4.10 -11.27
N TYR A 273 -2.54 -4.73 -11.58
CA TYR A 273 -2.38 -6.18 -11.52
C TYR A 273 -2.55 -6.71 -10.09
N HIS A 274 -1.98 -6.04 -9.08
CA HIS A 274 -2.15 -6.41 -7.68
C HIS A 274 -3.63 -6.42 -7.29
N ASN A 275 -4.32 -5.29 -7.50
CA ASN A 275 -5.69 -5.14 -7.04
C ASN A 275 -6.67 -6.00 -7.85
N GLU A 276 -6.44 -6.23 -9.14
CA GLU A 276 -7.28 -7.13 -9.93
C GLU A 276 -7.19 -8.58 -9.44
N ILE A 277 -5.96 -9.08 -9.18
CA ILE A 277 -5.75 -10.41 -8.61
C ILE A 277 -6.40 -10.50 -7.23
N ALA A 278 -6.07 -9.56 -6.34
CA ALA A 278 -6.58 -9.53 -4.98
C ALA A 278 -8.11 -9.50 -4.96
N LYS A 279 -8.74 -8.58 -5.72
CA LYS A 279 -10.20 -8.41 -5.73
C LYS A 279 -10.93 -9.56 -6.38
N ARG A 280 -10.47 -10.10 -7.51
CA ARG A 280 -11.29 -11.01 -8.34
C ARG A 280 -10.93 -12.48 -8.22
N TYR A 281 -9.70 -12.77 -7.81
CA TYR A 281 -9.14 -14.12 -7.92
C TYR A 281 -8.63 -14.68 -6.61
N TYR A 282 -8.11 -13.83 -5.72
CA TYR A 282 -7.47 -14.27 -4.49
C TYR A 282 -8.35 -14.09 -3.24
N ASN A 283 -8.79 -12.86 -2.95
CA ASN A 283 -9.62 -12.54 -1.78
C ASN A 283 -11.09 -12.87 -2.03
N TRP A 284 -11.81 -13.19 -0.96
CA TRP A 284 -13.24 -13.48 -1.02
C TRP A 284 -14.09 -12.30 -1.51
N SER A 285 -13.64 -11.05 -1.35
CA SER A 285 -14.37 -9.86 -1.79
C SER A 285 -14.82 -9.89 -3.26
N GLY A 286 -14.20 -10.72 -4.11
CA GLY A 286 -14.69 -11.04 -5.46
C GLY A 286 -14.58 -12.53 -5.81
N PRO A 287 -15.37 -13.36 -5.12
CA PRO A 287 -15.16 -14.80 -4.85
C PRO A 287 -13.78 -15.36 -5.21
N GLY A 288 -12.75 -15.02 -4.45
CA GLY A 288 -11.39 -15.54 -4.64
C GLY A 288 -11.19 -16.97 -4.11
N PHE A 289 -10.09 -17.61 -4.51
CA PHE A 289 -9.85 -19.02 -4.22
C PHE A 289 -9.40 -19.32 -2.79
N VAL A 290 -8.89 -18.34 -2.03
CA VAL A 290 -8.37 -18.58 -0.66
C VAL A 290 -9.47 -19.15 0.24
N ARG A 291 -10.66 -18.58 0.20
CA ARG A 291 -11.80 -19.10 0.96
C ARG A 291 -12.20 -20.51 0.51
N HIS A 292 -12.17 -20.78 -0.79
CA HIS A 292 -12.45 -22.12 -1.30
C HIS A 292 -11.39 -23.15 -0.88
N LEU A 293 -10.13 -22.75 -0.75
CA LEU A 293 -9.10 -23.60 -0.14
C LEU A 293 -9.39 -23.90 1.33
N ASN A 294 -9.73 -22.89 2.12
CA ASN A 294 -10.08 -23.08 3.53
C ASN A 294 -11.31 -23.99 3.67
N THR A 295 -12.37 -23.71 2.91
CA THR A 295 -13.61 -24.52 2.94
C THR A 295 -13.37 -25.95 2.51
N LEU A 296 -12.54 -26.18 1.48
CA LEU A 296 -12.16 -27.53 1.05
C LEU A 296 -11.46 -28.29 2.17
N LEU A 297 -10.52 -27.65 2.88
CA LEU A 297 -9.76 -28.31 3.95
C LEU A 297 -10.64 -28.56 5.18
N ASP A 298 -11.57 -27.65 5.49
CA ASP A 298 -12.58 -27.84 6.53
C ASP A 298 -13.50 -29.03 6.18
N ASP A 299 -14.01 -29.12 4.94
CA ASP A 299 -14.88 -30.21 4.47
C ASP A 299 -14.16 -31.58 4.42
N LEU A 300 -12.84 -31.57 4.29
CA LEU A 300 -11.98 -32.76 4.37
C LEU A 300 -11.54 -33.08 5.80
N GLU A 301 -12.00 -32.30 6.80
CA GLU A 301 -11.63 -32.44 8.21
C GLU A 301 -10.10 -32.40 8.43
N VAL A 302 -9.39 -31.57 7.67
CA VAL A 302 -7.94 -31.42 7.76
C VAL A 302 -7.58 -30.42 8.86
N ASP A 303 -6.92 -30.90 9.90
CA ASP A 303 -6.40 -30.05 10.98
C ASP A 303 -5.26 -29.15 10.48
N ILE A 304 -5.60 -27.90 10.13
CA ILE A 304 -4.64 -26.89 9.68
C ILE A 304 -5.08 -25.48 10.05
N VAL A 305 -4.09 -24.62 10.26
CA VAL A 305 -4.34 -23.18 10.35
C VAL A 305 -4.67 -22.63 8.95
N GLN A 306 -5.85 -22.05 8.83
CA GLN A 306 -6.43 -21.53 7.60
C GLN A 306 -5.54 -20.49 6.92
N PHE A 307 -5.74 -20.34 5.62
CA PHE A 307 -5.03 -19.38 4.79
C PHE A 307 -5.58 -17.96 4.92
N VAL A 308 -4.66 -17.00 4.97
CA VAL A 308 -4.97 -15.56 5.02
C VAL A 308 -5.13 -14.98 3.62
N GLU A 309 -5.96 -13.96 3.50
CA GLU A 309 -6.10 -13.10 2.32
C GLU A 309 -5.00 -12.03 2.27
N GLU A 310 -4.98 -11.19 1.24
CA GLU A 310 -3.97 -10.13 1.09
C GLU A 310 -4.65 -8.74 0.97
N PRO A 311 -4.15 -7.71 1.68
CA PRO A 311 -4.72 -6.36 1.65
C PRO A 311 -4.71 -5.76 0.26
N LEU A 312 -5.62 -4.82 -0.04
CA LEU A 312 -5.60 -3.99 -1.26
C LEU A 312 -4.56 -2.87 -1.19
N ILE A 313 -4.19 -2.31 -2.34
CA ILE A 313 -3.43 -1.05 -2.44
C ILE A 313 -4.43 0.08 -2.68
N PHE A 314 -4.31 1.17 -1.95
CA PHE A 314 -5.02 2.41 -2.24
C PHE A 314 -3.99 3.47 -2.69
N LYS A 315 -4.29 4.19 -3.77
CA LYS A 315 -3.49 5.30 -4.31
C LYS A 315 -4.47 6.43 -4.66
N VAL A 316 -4.06 7.67 -4.42
CA VAL A 316 -4.79 8.86 -4.88
C VAL A 316 -4.40 9.15 -6.33
N MET A 317 -5.39 9.36 -7.18
CA MET A 317 -5.19 9.83 -8.54
C MET A 317 -5.33 11.34 -8.59
N TYR A 318 -4.31 11.97 -9.14
CA TYR A 318 -4.28 13.38 -9.41
C TYR A 318 -4.66 13.65 -10.86
N PRO A 319 -5.32 14.78 -11.14
CA PRO A 319 -5.82 15.08 -12.47
C PRO A 319 -4.68 15.35 -13.46
N MET A 320 -4.95 15.07 -14.73
CA MET A 320 -3.98 15.20 -15.83
C MET A 320 -3.88 16.64 -16.34
N LYS A 321 -4.97 17.40 -16.34
CA LYS A 321 -5.00 18.80 -16.79
C LYS A 321 -4.61 19.77 -15.66
N LEU A 322 -3.34 19.75 -15.27
CA LEU A 322 -2.79 20.65 -14.24
C LEU A 322 -2.91 22.15 -14.59
N ASP A 323 -2.97 22.49 -15.89
CA ASP A 323 -3.14 23.88 -16.33
C ASP A 323 -4.57 24.41 -16.05
N ASP A 324 -5.58 23.53 -16.09
CA ASP A 324 -6.98 23.88 -15.80
C ASP A 324 -7.19 24.11 -14.28
N LEU A 325 -6.38 23.47 -13.43
CA LEU A 325 -6.29 23.75 -11.99
C LEU A 325 -5.89 25.21 -11.68
N ASN A 326 -5.21 25.89 -12.61
CA ASN A 326 -4.87 27.31 -12.49
C ASN A 326 -5.97 28.23 -13.02
N THR A 327 -7.01 27.68 -13.68
CA THR A 327 -8.20 28.41 -14.12
C THR A 327 -9.33 28.39 -13.09
N LEU A 328 -9.25 27.49 -12.09
CA LEU A 328 -10.13 27.49 -10.93
C LEU A 328 -9.93 28.76 -10.11
N LYS A 329 -10.99 29.19 -9.41
CA LYS A 329 -10.96 30.42 -8.62
C LYS A 329 -9.85 30.30 -7.58
N GLU A 330 -8.91 31.25 -7.59
CA GLU A 330 -7.99 31.39 -6.47
C GLU A 330 -8.76 31.81 -5.22
N PRO A 331 -8.43 31.25 -4.05
CA PRO A 331 -9.11 31.57 -2.81
C PRO A 331 -8.93 33.05 -2.47
N GLU A 332 -9.98 33.66 -1.92
CA GLU A 332 -9.82 34.89 -1.15
C GLU A 332 -8.97 34.56 0.10
N LYS A 333 -7.67 34.86 0.03
CA LYS A 333 -6.63 34.74 1.07
C LYS A 333 -7.13 34.26 2.45
N TYR A 334 -7.09 32.94 2.67
CA TYR A 334 -7.11 32.36 4.01
C TYR A 334 -5.76 31.69 4.29
N ILE A 335 -4.83 32.45 4.88
CA ILE A 335 -3.55 31.93 5.35
C ILE A 335 -3.80 31.25 6.71
N LYS A 336 -3.81 29.91 6.76
CA LYS A 336 -3.61 29.19 8.02
C LYS A 336 -2.14 29.33 8.42
N GLU A 337 -1.88 30.09 9.48
CA GLU A 337 -0.54 30.24 10.08
C GLU A 337 0.01 28.87 10.55
N ARG A 338 0.90 28.27 9.76
CA ARG A 338 1.77 27.17 10.21
C ARG A 338 2.94 27.78 11.02
N LYS A 339 3.28 27.17 12.16
CA LYS A 339 4.49 27.53 12.92
C LYS A 339 5.72 27.37 12.00
N PRO A 340 6.57 28.40 11.85
CA PRO A 340 7.70 28.35 10.93
C PRO A 340 8.73 27.32 11.43
N LYS A 341 8.98 26.28 10.63
CA LYS A 341 10.33 25.67 10.59
C LYS A 341 11.28 26.76 10.08
N THR A 342 12.55 26.77 10.48
CA THR A 342 13.50 27.78 10.03
C THR A 342 13.69 27.68 8.51
N ILE A 343 12.88 28.43 7.76
CA ILE A 343 12.94 28.57 6.32
C ILE A 343 14.10 29.54 6.04
N VAL A 344 15.15 29.05 5.39
CA VAL A 344 16.27 29.89 4.98
C VAL A 344 15.87 30.53 3.65
N GLY A 345 15.61 31.83 3.66
CA GLY A 345 15.32 32.58 2.43
C GLY A 345 16.52 32.63 1.47
N ASN A 346 16.24 32.32 0.20
CA ASN A 346 16.84 32.74 -1.08
C ASN A 346 18.37 32.81 -1.31
N GLU A 347 19.25 32.57 -0.34
CA GLU A 347 20.66 32.33 -0.62
C GLU A 347 21.26 31.39 0.43
N LEU A 348 21.67 30.20 -0.01
CA LEU A 348 22.38 29.27 0.85
C LEU A 348 23.89 29.40 0.65
N LYS A 349 24.47 30.40 1.32
CA LYS A 349 25.93 30.58 1.37
C LYS A 349 26.51 29.61 2.39
N LEU A 350 27.08 28.50 1.92
CA LEU A 350 27.92 27.68 2.78
C LEU A 350 29.18 28.45 3.16
N SER A 351 29.66 28.24 4.39
CA SER A 351 31.01 28.65 4.76
C SER A 351 32.01 27.88 3.90
N PRO A 352 33.04 28.53 3.32
CA PRO A 352 34.07 27.82 2.57
C PRO A 352 34.66 26.72 3.45
N ILE A 353 34.75 25.51 2.91
CA ILE A 353 35.38 24.39 3.60
C ILE A 353 36.88 24.69 3.64
N LYS A 354 37.40 24.93 4.85
CA LYS A 354 38.79 25.35 5.07
C LYS A 354 39.78 24.18 5.12
N GLU A 355 39.28 22.94 5.18
CA GLU A 355 40.10 21.74 5.36
C GLU A 355 39.95 20.80 4.17
N ARG A 356 41.05 20.15 3.78
CA ARG A 356 41.05 19.14 2.72
C ARG A 356 40.16 17.95 3.14
N PRO A 357 39.19 17.51 2.32
CA PRO A 357 38.38 16.34 2.63
C PRO A 357 39.22 15.08 2.83
N GLN A 358 38.69 14.12 3.59
CA GLN A 358 39.21 12.74 3.57
C GLN A 358 38.83 11.99 2.28
N GLU A 359 37.72 12.38 1.66
CA GLU A 359 37.16 11.75 0.46
C GLU A 359 36.96 12.78 -0.66
N ASP A 360 37.26 12.40 -1.90
CA ASP A 360 37.15 13.27 -3.08
C ASP A 360 35.72 13.36 -3.63
N TYR A 361 34.70 12.93 -2.88
CA TYR A 361 33.30 12.94 -3.28
C TYR A 361 32.35 13.44 -2.18
N VAL A 362 31.13 13.82 -2.58
CA VAL A 362 30.02 14.16 -1.69
C VAL A 362 28.79 13.34 -2.07
N THR A 363 28.19 12.66 -1.10
CA THR A 363 26.89 12.00 -1.27
C THR A 363 25.76 13.00 -1.04
N ILE A 364 24.86 13.12 -2.01
CA ILE A 364 23.64 13.93 -1.95
C ILE A 364 22.43 13.00 -1.83
N GLU A 365 21.47 13.36 -0.97
CA GLU A 365 20.17 12.72 -0.85
C GLU A 365 19.07 13.76 -1.01
N ILE A 366 18.09 13.51 -1.87
CA ILE A 366 16.95 14.41 -2.13
C ILE A 366 15.67 13.63 -1.90
N HIS A 367 14.75 14.17 -1.11
CA HIS A 367 13.45 13.56 -0.85
C HIS A 367 12.39 14.62 -0.61
N ASP A 368 11.15 14.22 -0.81
CA ASP A 368 10.00 14.98 -0.37
C ASP A 368 9.94 15.05 1.16
N PHE A 369 9.62 16.22 1.71
CA PHE A 369 9.48 16.40 3.15
C PHE A 369 8.15 17.04 3.58
N ASP A 370 7.32 17.51 2.64
CA ASP A 370 6.00 18.07 2.93
C ASP A 370 4.92 17.10 2.44
N MET A 371 4.80 16.91 1.13
CA MET A 371 3.74 16.14 0.51
C MET A 371 4.15 15.69 -0.89
N PHE A 372 3.99 14.40 -1.19
CA PHE A 372 4.27 13.86 -2.53
C PHE A 372 3.28 14.38 -3.56
N ASP A 373 3.63 15.51 -4.15
CA ASP A 373 2.73 16.33 -4.95
C ASP A 373 3.27 16.52 -6.38
N ARG A 374 4.15 15.60 -6.82
CA ARG A 374 4.79 15.59 -8.14
C ARG A 374 5.69 16.79 -8.41
N ASP A 375 6.24 17.37 -7.36
CA ASP A 375 7.39 18.23 -7.46
C ASP A 375 8.47 17.63 -8.37
N SER A 376 8.94 18.42 -9.33
CA SER A 376 10.02 17.98 -10.22
C SER A 376 11.14 19.00 -10.33
N ILE A 377 12.36 18.49 -10.35
CA ILE A 377 13.57 19.29 -10.41
C ILE A 377 14.54 18.79 -11.47
N SER A 378 15.40 19.70 -11.94
CA SER A 378 16.63 19.39 -12.68
C SER A 378 17.83 19.67 -11.77
N ILE A 379 18.89 18.87 -11.90
CA ILE A 379 20.12 19.00 -11.12
C ILE A 379 21.28 19.26 -12.06
N THR A 380 22.02 20.32 -11.78
CA THR A 380 23.28 20.61 -12.48
C THR A 380 24.46 20.58 -11.50
N PHE A 381 25.63 20.21 -11.99
CA PHE A 381 26.90 20.33 -11.28
C PHE A 381 27.92 21.03 -12.16
N ASN A 382 28.50 22.11 -11.64
CA ASN A 382 29.42 22.98 -12.37
C ASN A 382 28.85 23.42 -13.73
N GLY A 383 27.53 23.67 -13.76
CA GLY A 383 26.80 24.06 -14.97
C GLY A 383 26.46 22.93 -15.95
N GLN A 384 26.87 21.69 -15.67
CA GLN A 384 26.49 20.53 -16.47
C GLN A 384 25.29 19.80 -15.84
N VAL A 385 24.28 19.47 -16.65
CA VAL A 385 23.13 18.69 -16.18
C VAL A 385 23.61 17.28 -15.82
N ILE A 386 23.43 16.89 -14.56
CA ILE A 386 23.72 15.52 -14.11
C ILE A 386 22.47 14.67 -14.24
N GLN A 387 21.33 15.25 -13.89
CA GLN A 387 20.06 14.56 -13.92
C GLN A 387 18.97 15.57 -14.26
N ASP A 388 18.17 15.24 -15.26
CA ASP A 388 17.07 16.07 -15.70
C ASP A 388 15.73 15.46 -15.30
N ARG A 389 14.78 16.31 -14.94
CA ARG A 389 13.38 15.95 -14.65
C ARG A 389 13.21 14.80 -13.65
N ILE A 390 13.83 14.94 -12.49
CA ILE A 390 13.57 14.06 -11.34
C ILE A 390 12.23 14.46 -10.74
N MET A 391 11.35 13.48 -10.53
CA MET A 391 10.19 13.65 -9.66
C MET A 391 10.63 13.39 -8.22
N ILE A 392 10.43 14.38 -7.36
CA ILE A 392 10.71 14.30 -5.93
C ILE A 392 9.72 13.31 -5.31
N SER A 393 10.24 12.33 -4.58
CA SER A 393 9.42 11.33 -3.88
C SER A 393 9.82 11.21 -2.42
N PRO A 394 9.00 10.59 -1.56
CA PRO A 394 9.35 10.33 -0.16
C PRO A 394 10.59 9.45 0.00
N GLU A 395 10.88 8.61 -0.99
CA GLU A 395 12.09 7.79 -1.02
C GLU A 395 13.29 8.62 -1.49
N PRO A 396 14.39 8.70 -0.71
CA PRO A 396 15.50 9.55 -1.09
C PRO A 396 16.18 9.11 -2.38
N TYR A 397 16.19 10.00 -3.38
CA TYR A 397 17.08 9.90 -4.52
C TYR A 397 18.51 10.21 -4.07
N LYS A 398 19.43 9.25 -4.28
CA LYS A 398 20.82 9.35 -3.80
C LYS A 398 21.81 9.26 -4.96
N PHE A 399 22.83 10.10 -4.91
CA PHE A 399 23.93 10.07 -5.87
C PHE A 399 25.21 10.64 -5.26
N ASP A 400 26.35 10.16 -5.74
CA ASP A 400 27.67 10.63 -5.34
C ASP A 400 28.25 11.54 -6.42
N LEU A 401 28.84 12.66 -6.00
CA LEU A 401 29.52 13.61 -6.87
C LEU A 401 31.00 13.70 -6.53
N THR A 402 31.85 13.33 -7.50
CA THR A 402 33.29 13.55 -7.40
C THR A 402 33.60 15.04 -7.52
N LEU A 403 34.30 15.59 -6.54
CA LEU A 403 34.67 16.99 -6.47
C LEU A 403 35.92 17.24 -7.33
N ILE A 404 35.92 18.36 -8.06
CA ILE A 404 37.05 18.78 -8.88
C ILE A 404 38.03 19.58 -8.01
N GLU A 405 39.26 19.08 -7.89
CA GLU A 405 40.31 19.72 -7.10
C GLU A 405 40.73 21.08 -7.68
N GLY A 406 40.92 22.08 -6.82
CA GLY A 406 41.37 23.42 -7.22
C GLY A 406 40.30 24.30 -7.87
N THR A 407 39.05 23.86 -7.94
CA THR A 407 37.91 24.65 -8.46
C THR A 407 36.80 24.81 -7.43
N GLU A 408 35.95 25.81 -7.64
CA GLU A 408 34.66 25.89 -6.95
C GLU A 408 33.72 24.84 -7.55
N ASN A 409 33.25 23.92 -6.72
CA ASN A 409 32.25 22.93 -7.11
C ASN A 409 30.86 23.49 -6.78
N SER A 410 29.91 23.42 -7.69
CA SER A 410 28.56 23.97 -7.51
C SER A 410 27.52 22.95 -7.93
N ILE A 411 26.50 22.72 -7.11
CA ILE A 411 25.33 21.91 -7.44
C ILE A 411 24.14 22.85 -7.49
N SER A 412 23.51 23.03 -8.64
CA SER A 412 22.25 23.77 -8.70
C SER A 412 21.08 22.83 -8.80
N PHE A 413 19.99 23.24 -8.17
CA PHE A 413 18.69 22.65 -8.39
C PHE A 413 17.88 23.62 -9.25
N LYS A 414 16.89 23.13 -9.97
CA LYS A 414 15.94 23.97 -10.68
C LYS A 414 14.58 23.30 -10.63
N ALA A 415 13.60 23.94 -10.01
CA ALA A 415 12.23 23.47 -10.11
C ALA A 415 11.75 23.55 -11.56
N LEU A 416 11.13 22.47 -12.02
CA LEU A 416 10.57 22.34 -13.36
C LEU A 416 9.06 22.50 -13.36
N ASN A 417 8.43 22.39 -12.19
CA ASN A 417 7.02 22.67 -11.94
C ASN A 417 6.85 23.26 -10.52
N TRP A 418 5.61 23.56 -10.17
CA TRP A 418 5.22 24.02 -8.84
C TRP A 418 4.88 22.89 -7.86
N GLY A 419 5.02 21.64 -8.29
CA GLY A 419 4.23 20.55 -7.72
C GLY A 419 2.74 20.76 -7.99
N ILE A 420 1.93 19.96 -7.32
CA ILE A 420 0.48 20.12 -7.26
C ILE A 420 0.15 21.26 -6.28
N ARG A 421 0.96 21.48 -5.24
CA ARG A 421 0.83 22.56 -4.26
C ARG A 421 2.08 23.46 -4.28
N PRO A 422 2.00 24.68 -4.84
CA PRO A 422 3.12 25.62 -4.78
C PRO A 422 3.45 26.02 -3.32
N PRO A 423 4.73 26.32 -3.00
CA PRO A 423 5.92 26.21 -3.85
C PRO A 423 6.41 24.77 -4.00
N ASN A 424 7.29 24.52 -4.98
CA ASN A 424 7.93 23.20 -5.12
C ASN A 424 8.81 22.90 -3.90
N THR A 425 8.61 21.79 -3.22
CA THR A 425 9.26 21.46 -1.94
C THR A 425 10.12 20.21 -2.00
N PHE A 426 11.34 20.30 -1.51
CA PHE A 426 12.20 19.13 -1.30
C PHE A 426 13.22 19.36 -0.20
N ALA A 427 13.68 18.27 0.40
CA ALA A 427 14.75 18.28 1.38
C ALA A 427 16.02 17.71 0.76
N VAL A 428 17.09 18.51 0.82
CA VAL A 428 18.44 18.07 0.43
C VAL A 428 19.21 17.72 1.70
N SER A 429 19.77 16.52 1.73
CA SER A 429 20.78 16.13 2.71
C SER A 429 22.10 15.86 2.00
N TYR A 430 23.21 16.19 2.64
CA TYR A 430 24.54 15.86 2.12
C TYR A 430 25.43 15.34 3.25
N ARG A 431 26.36 14.45 2.89
CA ARG A 431 27.38 13.94 3.81
C ARG A 431 28.76 14.40 3.36
N TYR A 432 29.54 14.93 4.29
CA TYR A 432 30.91 15.36 4.06
C TYR A 432 31.76 15.07 5.30
N ASN A 433 32.88 14.35 5.13
CA ASN A 433 33.74 13.86 6.23
C ASN A 433 32.95 13.17 7.37
N GLY A 434 31.94 12.37 7.00
CA GLY A 434 31.08 11.66 7.97
C GLY A 434 30.00 12.50 8.65
N GLU A 435 29.99 13.82 8.49
CA GLU A 435 28.93 14.69 9.01
C GLU A 435 27.75 14.77 8.03
N ARG A 436 26.54 14.45 8.52
CA ARG A 436 25.29 14.64 7.76
C ARG A 436 24.70 16.01 8.04
N ARG A 437 24.39 16.76 6.99
CA ARG A 437 23.65 18.02 7.04
C ARG A 437 22.37 17.91 6.23
N ARG A 438 21.30 18.57 6.66
CA ARG A 438 19.98 18.54 6.01
C ARG A 438 19.38 19.95 5.95
N GLN A 439 18.76 20.26 4.82
CA GLN A 439 18.05 21.51 4.57
C GLN A 439 16.72 21.24 3.89
N TYR A 440 15.76 22.12 4.14
CA TYR A 440 14.42 22.10 3.57
C TYR A 440 14.33 23.26 2.58
N VAL A 441 13.86 22.99 1.37
CA VAL A 441 13.85 23.94 0.26
C VAL A 441 12.42 24.14 -0.21
N GLU A 442 12.05 25.41 -0.41
CA GLU A 442 10.82 25.85 -1.07
C GLU A 442 11.22 26.62 -2.33
N TYR A 443 10.69 26.22 -3.50
CA TYR A 443 11.08 26.72 -4.81
C TYR A 443 9.98 27.49 -5.52
N ASN A 444 10.40 28.57 -6.18
CA ASN A 444 9.58 29.34 -7.09
C ASN A 444 10.14 29.16 -8.51
N LEU A 445 9.27 28.95 -9.51
CA LEU A 445 9.67 28.63 -10.89
C LEU A 445 10.63 29.65 -11.53
N ASP A 446 10.65 30.89 -11.04
CA ASP A 446 11.43 31.98 -11.62
C ASP A 446 12.89 32.05 -11.11
N LYS A 447 13.33 31.16 -10.21
CA LYS A 447 14.64 31.30 -9.53
C LYS A 447 15.40 29.99 -9.43
N GLU A 448 16.66 29.98 -9.87
CA GLU A 448 17.62 28.89 -9.65
C GLU A 448 18.31 29.06 -8.28
N GLN A 449 18.48 27.98 -7.53
CA GLN A 449 19.28 27.93 -6.30
C GLN A 449 20.53 27.09 -6.52
N VAL A 450 21.66 27.66 -6.10
CA VAL A 450 22.99 27.06 -6.28
C VAL A 450 23.57 26.73 -4.91
N LEU A 451 23.88 25.45 -4.68
CA LEU A 451 24.75 25.00 -3.61
C LEU A 451 26.21 25.14 -4.07
N LYS A 452 27.06 25.81 -3.29
CA LYS A 452 28.48 25.98 -3.60
C LYS A 452 29.35 25.25 -2.57
N VAL A 453 30.23 24.38 -3.04
CA VAL A 453 31.17 23.57 -2.28
C VAL A 453 32.59 23.94 -2.72
N TYR A 454 33.40 24.45 -1.79
CA TYR A 454 34.79 24.80 -2.06
C TYR A 454 35.72 23.69 -1.58
N LEU A 455 36.64 23.26 -2.44
CA LEU A 455 37.82 22.50 -2.03
C LEU A 455 39.01 23.45 -1.89
N GLY A 456 39.36 23.77 -0.64
CA GLY A 456 40.58 24.49 -0.34
C GLY A 456 41.83 23.66 -0.68
N LYS A 457 42.92 24.34 -1.06
CA LYS A 457 44.26 23.76 -1.14
C LYS A 457 44.81 23.41 0.23
#